data_AF-A0A0S2W4N4-F1
#
_entry.id   AF-A0A0S2W4N4-F1
#
_cell.length_a   1.000
_cell.length_b   1.000
_cell.length_c   1.000
_cell.angle_alpha   90.00
_cell.angle_beta   90.00
_cell.angle_gamma   90.00
#
_symmetry.space_group_name_H-M   'P 1'
#
loop_
_entity.id
_entity.type
_entity.pdbx_description
1 polymer ?
#
loop_
_entity_poly.entity_id
_entity_poly.type
_entity_poly.pdbx_seq_one_letter_code
_entity_poly.pdbx_strand_id
1 'polypeptide(L)'
;MKTIYIPKGETVSYETLATEHLVVKGCLQVTGSVKAKTISGDGVICAGSVEADIIRIGSLEAAAVICKRLIAECVQAPEVFASESAAVSCFLSAAYVETGRLTVAISEISEVKADEVINLTLKKRGLFTTLLLSALRSVWLTLTVPKSKNEVMDAEYAPAQEPSESKARQAAKEASPSSAAPEKKRKTPLNQSEREPVDEELNRIVGTFMLLRDQGYTLRVIPKTPEENAPVFDFETETIIRPAA
;
A
#
# COMPACT_ATOMS: atom_id res chain seq x y z
N MET A 1 -18.77 1.67 -33.41
CA MET A 1 -17.53 1.52 -32.64
C MET A 1 -17.93 1.04 -31.25
N LYS A 2 -17.60 -0.21 -30.89
CA LYS A 2 -17.94 -0.76 -29.57
C LYS A 2 -16.77 -0.48 -28.62
N THR A 3 -16.92 0.56 -27.81
CA THR A 3 -16.01 0.87 -26.72
C THR A 3 -16.58 0.29 -25.43
N ILE A 4 -15.81 -0.53 -24.73
CA ILE A 4 -16.18 -1.02 -23.40
C ILE A 4 -15.36 -0.26 -22.36
N TYR A 5 -16.06 0.28 -21.37
CA TYR A 5 -15.47 1.01 -20.27
C TYR A 5 -15.79 0.28 -18.96
N ILE A 6 -14.75 0.03 -18.16
CA ILE A 6 -14.86 -0.59 -16.85
C ILE A 6 -14.43 0.44 -15.81
N PRO A 7 -15.35 0.95 -14.98
CA PRO A 7 -15.05 1.99 -14.01
C PRO A 7 -14.18 1.47 -12.86
N LYS A 8 -13.61 2.41 -12.09
CA LYS A 8 -12.83 2.10 -10.89
C LYS A 8 -13.73 1.43 -9.84
N GLY A 9 -13.25 0.36 -9.21
CA GLY A 9 -13.95 -0.35 -8.15
C GLY A 9 -15.01 -1.36 -8.62
N GLU A 10 -15.22 -1.49 -9.93
CA GLU A 10 -16.06 -2.54 -10.50
C GLU A 10 -15.19 -3.69 -11.00
N THR A 11 -15.64 -4.92 -10.72
CA THR A 11 -15.04 -6.14 -11.27
C THR A 11 -16.03 -6.72 -12.27
N VAL A 12 -15.63 -6.78 -13.54
CA VAL A 12 -16.48 -7.33 -14.60
C VAL A 12 -15.86 -8.62 -15.10
N SER A 13 -16.66 -9.69 -15.11
CA SER A 13 -16.26 -11.00 -15.60
C SER A 13 -16.91 -11.31 -16.95
N TYR A 14 -16.10 -11.80 -17.89
CA TYR A 14 -16.57 -12.27 -19.19
C TYR A 14 -15.92 -13.61 -19.53
N GLU A 15 -16.56 -14.40 -20.37
CA GLU A 15 -15.92 -15.60 -20.92
C GLU A 15 -14.98 -15.25 -22.08
N THR A 16 -15.44 -14.41 -23.00
CA THR A 16 -14.66 -13.93 -24.15
C THR A 16 -15.07 -12.49 -24.46
N LEU A 17 -14.08 -11.63 -24.67
CA LEU A 17 -14.29 -10.20 -24.88
C LEU A 17 -13.71 -9.79 -26.23
N ALA A 18 -14.56 -9.36 -27.15
CA ALA A 18 -14.14 -8.83 -28.45
C ALA A 18 -14.65 -7.39 -28.61
N THR A 19 -13.72 -6.43 -28.69
CA THR A 19 -14.03 -4.99 -28.76
C THR A 19 -13.06 -4.27 -29.70
N GLU A 20 -13.34 -3.01 -30.04
CA GLU A 20 -12.32 -2.19 -30.72
C GLU A 20 -11.46 -1.44 -29.71
N HIS A 21 -12.12 -0.76 -28.76
CA HIS A 21 -11.48 0.03 -27.73
C HIS A 21 -11.91 -0.46 -26.35
N LEU A 22 -10.93 -0.84 -25.54
CA LEU A 22 -11.14 -1.30 -24.17
C LEU A 22 -10.47 -0.33 -23.21
N VAL A 23 -11.26 0.23 -22.29
CA VAL A 23 -10.77 1.13 -21.26
C VAL A 23 -11.02 0.51 -19.89
N VAL A 24 -9.97 0.09 -19.20
CA VAL A 24 -10.06 -0.60 -17.90
C VAL A 24 -9.46 0.25 -16.80
N LYS A 25 -10.31 0.76 -15.90
CA LYS A 25 -9.86 1.46 -14.68
C LYS A 25 -10.08 0.65 -13.41
N GLY A 26 -10.99 -0.33 -13.43
CA GLY A 26 -11.22 -1.30 -12.35
C GLY A 26 -10.50 -2.63 -12.59
N CYS A 27 -11.21 -3.72 -12.36
CA CYS A 27 -10.70 -5.08 -12.55
C CYS A 27 -11.50 -5.79 -13.66
N LEU A 28 -10.80 -6.33 -14.66
CA LEU A 28 -11.38 -7.13 -15.72
C LEU A 28 -10.91 -8.57 -15.59
N GLN A 29 -11.84 -9.50 -15.42
CA GLN A 29 -11.54 -10.93 -15.40
C GLN A 29 -12.13 -11.59 -16.65
N VAL A 30 -11.29 -12.22 -17.46
CA VAL A 30 -11.73 -12.92 -18.67
C VAL A 30 -11.17 -14.34 -18.66
N THR A 31 -12.02 -15.34 -18.58
CA THR A 31 -11.54 -16.74 -18.51
C THR A 31 -10.89 -17.20 -19.82
N GLY A 32 -11.42 -16.73 -20.96
CA GLY A 32 -10.94 -17.07 -22.29
C GLY A 32 -10.01 -16.01 -22.89
N SER A 33 -10.42 -15.45 -24.03
CA SER A 33 -9.60 -14.51 -24.80
C SER A 33 -10.16 -13.09 -24.81
N VAL A 34 -9.25 -12.12 -24.80
CA VAL A 34 -9.53 -10.69 -24.97
C VAL A 34 -8.93 -10.27 -26.29
N LYS A 35 -9.78 -9.85 -27.24
CA LYS A 35 -9.37 -9.27 -28.51
C LYS A 35 -9.82 -7.83 -28.58
N ALA A 36 -8.86 -6.92 -28.71
CA ALA A 36 -9.13 -5.49 -28.85
C ALA A 36 -8.15 -4.86 -29.84
N LYS A 37 -8.51 -3.75 -30.51
CA LYS A 37 -7.50 -2.98 -31.27
C LYS A 37 -6.63 -2.16 -30.32
N THR A 38 -7.25 -1.55 -29.31
CA THR A 38 -6.53 -0.73 -28.33
C THR A 38 -7.06 -0.99 -26.94
N ILE A 39 -6.16 -1.36 -26.04
CA ILE A 39 -6.42 -1.51 -24.61
C ILE A 39 -5.74 -0.36 -23.89
N SER A 40 -6.48 0.33 -23.04
CA SER A 40 -5.97 1.46 -22.27
C SER A 40 -6.52 1.49 -20.86
N GLY A 41 -5.76 2.03 -19.91
CA GLY A 41 -6.23 2.25 -18.54
C GLY A 41 -5.17 2.01 -17.49
N ASP A 42 -5.55 2.11 -16.22
CA ASP A 42 -4.63 1.94 -15.08
C ASP A 42 -5.13 0.79 -14.19
N GLY A 43 -6.10 0.02 -14.67
CA GLY A 43 -6.70 -1.09 -13.94
C GLY A 43 -5.87 -2.37 -14.04
N VAL A 44 -6.50 -3.45 -13.60
CA VAL A 44 -5.96 -4.82 -13.66
C VAL A 44 -6.75 -5.62 -14.67
N ILE A 45 -6.05 -6.33 -15.55
CA ILE A 45 -6.65 -7.29 -16.48
C ILE A 45 -6.08 -8.67 -16.17
N CYS A 46 -6.95 -9.61 -15.82
CA CYS A 46 -6.63 -11.03 -15.68
C CYS A 46 -7.34 -11.77 -16.82
N ALA A 47 -6.60 -12.30 -17.79
CA ALA A 47 -7.17 -12.95 -18.96
C ALA A 47 -6.45 -14.24 -19.34
N GLY A 48 -7.12 -15.20 -19.98
CA GLY A 48 -6.41 -16.36 -20.55
C GLY A 48 -5.43 -15.94 -21.63
N SER A 49 -5.91 -15.26 -22.67
CA SER A 49 -5.06 -14.71 -23.74
C SER A 49 -5.48 -13.29 -24.08
N VAL A 50 -4.52 -12.40 -24.30
CA VAL A 50 -4.75 -10.99 -24.65
C VAL A 50 -4.11 -10.68 -25.98
N GLU A 51 -4.93 -10.31 -26.97
CA GLU A 51 -4.50 -9.94 -28.31
C GLU A 51 -4.93 -8.49 -28.60
N ALA A 52 -3.97 -7.59 -28.77
CA ALA A 52 -4.25 -6.21 -29.16
C ALA A 52 -3.10 -5.49 -29.84
N ASP A 53 -3.38 -4.54 -30.75
CA ASP A 53 -2.31 -3.79 -31.42
C ASP A 53 -1.51 -2.94 -30.42
N ILE A 54 -2.22 -2.18 -29.57
CA ILE A 54 -1.62 -1.28 -28.58
C ILE A 54 -2.22 -1.57 -27.21
N ILE A 55 -1.36 -1.92 -26.25
CA ILE A 55 -1.73 -2.16 -24.85
C ILE A 55 -1.07 -1.10 -23.98
N ARG A 56 -1.87 -0.34 -23.24
CA ARG A 56 -1.45 0.66 -22.25
C ARG A 56 -2.17 0.43 -20.93
N ILE A 57 -1.62 -0.40 -20.04
CA ILE A 57 -2.31 -0.82 -18.81
C ILE A 57 -1.45 -0.60 -17.57
N GLY A 58 -2.05 -0.61 -16.37
CA GLY A 58 -1.30 -0.71 -15.11
C GLY A 58 -0.75 -2.12 -14.94
N SER A 59 -1.63 -3.06 -14.58
CA SER A 59 -1.26 -4.46 -14.35
C SER A 59 -1.90 -5.40 -15.38
N LEU A 60 -1.09 -6.26 -15.99
CA LEU A 60 -1.53 -7.27 -16.94
C LEU A 60 -1.13 -8.66 -16.44
N GLU A 61 -2.11 -9.51 -16.23
CA GLU A 61 -1.93 -10.92 -15.91
C GLU A 61 -2.61 -11.75 -16.99
N ALA A 62 -1.83 -12.53 -17.75
CA ALA A 62 -2.40 -13.42 -18.74
C ALA A 62 -1.55 -14.66 -19.01
N ALA A 63 -2.13 -15.71 -19.58
CA ALA A 63 -1.32 -16.86 -20.00
C ALA A 63 -0.51 -16.53 -21.28
N ALA A 64 -1.08 -15.76 -22.20
CA ALA A 64 -0.35 -15.29 -23.38
C ALA A 64 -0.74 -13.86 -23.74
N VAL A 65 0.25 -13.03 -24.06
CA VAL A 65 0.06 -11.64 -24.48
C VAL A 65 0.65 -11.46 -25.88
N ILE A 66 -0.19 -11.05 -26.82
CA ILE A 66 0.18 -10.80 -28.22
C ILE A 66 -0.15 -9.36 -28.56
N CYS A 67 0.84 -8.59 -28.95
CA CYS A 67 0.65 -7.19 -29.31
C CYS A 67 1.68 -6.66 -30.31
N LYS A 68 1.47 -5.43 -30.79
CA LYS A 68 2.52 -4.68 -31.51
C LYS A 68 3.30 -3.80 -30.54
N ARG A 69 2.57 -3.06 -29.69
CA ARG A 69 3.15 -2.17 -28.67
C ARG A 69 2.57 -2.45 -27.30
N LEU A 70 3.42 -2.86 -26.37
CA LEU A 70 3.08 -3.03 -24.95
C LEU A 70 3.70 -1.91 -24.12
N ILE A 71 2.88 -1.21 -23.35
CA ILE A 71 3.31 -0.26 -22.33
C ILE A 71 2.53 -0.62 -21.07
N ALA A 72 3.22 -1.12 -20.06
CA ALA A 72 2.58 -1.53 -18.83
C ALA A 72 3.42 -1.19 -17.59
N GLU A 73 2.78 -1.11 -16.43
CA GLU A 73 3.52 -0.99 -15.17
C GLU A 73 4.04 -2.36 -14.74
N CYS A 74 3.15 -3.36 -14.71
CA CYS A 74 3.45 -4.73 -14.37
C CYS A 74 2.88 -5.70 -15.42
N VAL A 75 3.64 -6.72 -15.77
CA VAL A 75 3.21 -7.77 -16.71
C VAL A 75 3.63 -9.12 -16.15
N GLN A 76 2.66 -10.01 -16.00
CA GLN A 76 2.84 -11.40 -15.59
C GLN A 76 2.21 -12.28 -16.65
N ALA A 77 3.05 -12.84 -17.53
CA ALA A 77 2.59 -13.77 -18.53
C ALA A 77 3.72 -14.69 -18.96
N PRO A 78 3.54 -16.02 -18.98
CA PRO A 78 4.59 -16.94 -19.38
C PRO A 78 5.02 -16.70 -20.83
N GLU A 79 4.12 -16.29 -21.72
CA GLU A 79 4.43 -15.96 -23.11
C GLU A 79 4.06 -14.51 -23.44
N VAL A 80 5.05 -13.71 -23.87
CA VAL A 80 4.84 -12.31 -24.30
C VAL A 80 5.43 -12.10 -25.69
N PHE A 81 4.58 -11.76 -26.64
CA PHE A 81 4.94 -11.43 -28.01
C PHE A 81 4.59 -9.97 -28.30
N ALA A 82 5.59 -9.15 -28.60
CA ALA A 82 5.40 -7.75 -28.98
C ALA A 82 6.17 -7.40 -30.27
N SER A 83 5.50 -7.32 -31.42
CA SER A 83 6.19 -7.20 -32.71
C SER A 83 7.09 -5.96 -32.85
N GLU A 84 6.72 -4.82 -32.25
CA GLU A 84 7.52 -3.58 -32.35
C GLU A 84 8.27 -3.28 -31.05
N SER A 85 7.53 -3.13 -29.94
CA SER A 85 8.12 -2.66 -28.68
C SER A 85 7.34 -3.13 -27.45
N ALA A 86 8.05 -3.51 -26.40
CA ALA A 86 7.51 -3.74 -25.07
C ALA A 86 8.25 -2.88 -24.05
N ALA A 87 7.51 -2.04 -23.32
CA ALA A 87 8.01 -1.19 -22.25
C ALA A 87 7.26 -1.51 -20.95
N VAL A 88 7.99 -2.02 -19.96
CA VAL A 88 7.45 -2.36 -18.64
C VAL A 88 8.19 -1.58 -17.57
N SER A 89 7.48 -0.69 -16.87
CA SER A 89 8.14 0.26 -15.97
C SER A 89 8.50 -0.29 -14.60
N CYS A 90 7.79 -1.31 -14.10
CA CYS A 90 7.98 -1.83 -12.74
C CYS A 90 8.51 -3.26 -12.77
N PHE A 91 7.71 -4.23 -13.25
CA PHE A 91 8.07 -5.66 -13.18
C PHE A 91 7.52 -6.45 -14.37
N LEU A 92 8.38 -7.25 -15.01
CA LEU A 92 8.02 -8.21 -16.06
C LEU A 92 8.40 -9.62 -15.62
N SER A 93 7.44 -10.53 -15.56
CA SER A 93 7.67 -11.97 -15.36
C SER A 93 7.15 -12.73 -16.58
N ALA A 94 8.06 -13.45 -17.24
CA ALA A 94 7.74 -14.25 -18.42
C ALA A 94 8.70 -15.43 -18.60
N ALA A 95 8.24 -16.53 -19.17
CA ALA A 95 9.12 -17.63 -19.54
C ALA A 95 9.77 -17.37 -20.91
N TYR A 96 9.00 -16.85 -21.86
CA TYR A 96 9.45 -16.53 -23.22
C TYR A 96 8.97 -15.15 -23.65
N VAL A 97 9.91 -14.32 -24.10
CA VAL A 97 9.63 -12.96 -24.58
C VAL A 97 10.22 -12.78 -25.97
N GLU A 98 9.37 -12.47 -26.95
CA GLU A 98 9.78 -12.15 -28.31
C GLU A 98 9.34 -10.75 -28.68
N THR A 99 10.31 -9.83 -28.78
CA THR A 99 10.01 -8.41 -28.98
C THR A 99 11.06 -7.68 -29.80
N GLY A 100 10.70 -6.73 -30.67
CA GLY A 100 11.70 -5.91 -31.37
C GLY A 100 12.57 -5.10 -30.38
N ARG A 101 11.94 -4.25 -29.57
CA ARG A 101 12.61 -3.48 -28.51
C ARG A 101 11.99 -3.74 -27.14
N LEU A 102 12.78 -4.22 -26.19
CA LEU A 102 12.37 -4.49 -24.82
C LEU A 102 12.95 -3.44 -23.88
N THR A 103 12.12 -2.69 -23.17
CA THR A 103 12.53 -1.74 -22.13
C THR A 103 11.92 -2.15 -20.80
N VAL A 104 12.73 -2.57 -19.83
CA VAL A 104 12.19 -3.11 -18.56
C VAL A 104 13.00 -2.61 -17.38
N ALA A 105 12.37 -2.34 -16.24
CA ALA A 105 13.08 -2.00 -15.00
C ALA A 105 13.55 -3.25 -14.23
N ILE A 106 12.62 -4.10 -13.81
CA ILE A 106 12.90 -5.37 -13.14
C ILE A 106 12.28 -6.49 -13.99
N SER A 107 13.08 -7.50 -14.32
CA SER A 107 12.66 -8.59 -15.21
C SER A 107 13.08 -9.94 -14.67
N GLU A 108 12.13 -10.87 -14.60
CA GLU A 108 12.36 -12.31 -14.41
C GLU A 108 11.98 -13.01 -15.70
N ILE A 109 12.97 -13.23 -16.58
CA ILE A 109 12.74 -13.84 -17.89
C ILE A 109 13.68 -15.02 -18.09
N SER A 110 13.15 -16.16 -18.51
CA SER A 110 13.96 -17.35 -18.83
C SER A 110 14.60 -17.26 -20.21
N GLU A 111 13.81 -16.96 -21.24
CA GLU A 111 14.26 -16.84 -22.63
C GLU A 111 13.78 -15.52 -23.26
N VAL A 112 14.71 -14.77 -23.86
CA VAL A 112 14.42 -13.50 -24.55
C VAL A 112 14.96 -13.56 -25.98
N LYS A 113 14.08 -13.31 -26.96
CA LYS A 113 14.44 -13.02 -28.35
C LYS A 113 14.07 -11.56 -28.66
N ALA A 114 15.04 -10.67 -28.54
CA ALA A 114 14.82 -9.26 -28.85
C ALA A 114 16.02 -8.64 -29.59
N ASP A 115 15.73 -7.69 -30.48
CA ASP A 115 16.78 -6.96 -31.23
C ASP A 115 17.52 -5.97 -30.30
N GLU A 116 16.78 -5.35 -29.37
CA GLU A 116 17.33 -4.37 -28.41
C GLU A 116 16.70 -4.57 -27.03
N VAL A 117 17.53 -4.67 -25.98
CA VAL A 117 17.08 -4.80 -24.59
C VAL A 117 17.68 -3.65 -23.77
N ILE A 118 16.82 -2.79 -23.23
CA ILE A 118 17.18 -1.62 -22.40
C ILE A 118 16.68 -1.88 -20.99
N ASN A 119 17.62 -2.07 -20.06
CA ASN A 119 17.27 -2.14 -18.64
C ASN A 119 17.21 -0.72 -18.05
N LEU A 120 16.03 -0.31 -17.59
CA LEU A 120 15.85 0.93 -16.86
C LEU A 120 16.45 0.78 -15.46
N THR A 121 17.68 1.23 -15.29
CA THR A 121 18.26 1.36 -13.95
C THR A 121 17.37 2.30 -13.14
N LEU A 122 16.82 1.81 -12.02
CA LEU A 122 16.07 2.62 -11.05
C LEU A 122 16.91 3.84 -10.68
N LYS A 123 16.55 5.00 -11.24
CA LYS A 123 17.28 6.24 -11.01
C LYS A 123 17.08 6.61 -9.55
N LYS A 124 18.07 6.28 -8.72
CA LYS A 124 18.16 6.73 -7.33
C LYS A 124 18.18 8.26 -7.36
N ARG A 125 17.02 8.89 -7.24
CA ARG A 125 16.93 10.32 -6.94
C ARG A 125 17.59 10.49 -5.58
N GLY A 126 18.85 10.88 -5.58
CA GLY A 126 19.63 10.99 -4.35
C GLY A 126 19.00 12.07 -3.48
N LEU A 127 18.24 11.65 -2.46
CA LEU A 127 17.66 12.54 -1.44
C LEU A 127 18.72 13.47 -0.83
N PHE A 128 19.97 13.01 -0.77
CA PHE A 128 21.12 13.83 -0.38
C PHE A 128 21.31 15.08 -1.25
N THR A 129 21.10 14.99 -2.57
CA THR A 129 21.27 16.16 -3.46
C THR A 129 20.18 17.19 -3.20
N THR A 130 18.93 16.77 -3.07
CA THR A 130 17.82 17.68 -2.72
C THR A 130 18.00 18.27 -1.33
N LEU A 131 18.51 17.48 -0.37
CA LEU A 131 18.78 17.94 0.99
C LEU A 131 19.94 18.95 1.01
N LEU A 132 21.02 18.68 0.28
CA LEU A 132 22.15 19.59 0.14
C LEU A 132 21.74 20.92 -0.50
N LEU A 133 20.93 20.89 -1.57
CA LEU A 133 20.38 22.10 -2.18
C LEU A 133 19.49 22.89 -1.20
N SER A 134 18.69 22.20 -0.37
CA SER A 134 17.86 22.87 0.64
C SER A 134 18.69 23.50 1.76
N ALA A 135 19.75 22.81 2.21
CA ALA A 135 20.67 23.32 3.22
C ALA A 135 21.49 24.51 2.68
N LEU A 136 21.97 24.43 1.45
CA LEU A 136 22.69 25.53 0.80
C LEU A 136 21.79 26.75 0.63
N ARG A 137 20.51 26.56 0.27
CA ARG A 137 19.52 27.65 0.20
C ARG A 137 19.23 28.26 1.58
N SER A 138 19.13 27.44 2.62
CA SER A 138 18.98 27.90 4.01
C SER A 138 20.19 28.73 4.46
N VAL A 139 21.40 28.23 4.21
CA VAL A 139 22.65 28.93 4.52
C VAL A 139 22.76 30.23 3.72
N TRP A 140 22.39 30.24 2.45
CA TRP A 140 22.38 31.46 1.65
C TRP A 140 21.40 32.50 2.22
N LEU A 141 20.21 32.07 2.63
CA LEU A 141 19.23 32.97 3.25
C LEU A 141 19.72 33.52 4.59
N THR A 142 20.36 32.71 5.44
CA THR A 142 20.90 33.21 6.73
C THR A 142 22.06 34.19 6.55
N LEU A 143 22.82 34.09 5.44
CA LEU A 143 23.96 34.96 5.16
C LEU A 143 23.57 36.25 4.44
N THR A 144 22.53 36.22 3.60
CA THR A 144 22.13 37.36 2.76
C THR A 144 20.99 38.17 3.34
N VAL A 145 20.24 37.63 4.32
CA VAL A 145 19.26 38.41 5.08
C VAL A 145 20.02 39.25 6.11
N PRO A 146 19.92 40.59 6.09
CA PRO A 146 20.51 41.42 7.14
C PRO A 146 19.92 40.97 8.47
N LYS A 147 20.77 40.67 9.45
CA LYS A 147 20.36 40.42 10.83
C LYS A 147 19.68 41.68 11.36
N SER A 148 18.37 41.81 11.15
CA SER A 148 17.56 42.61 12.03
C SER A 148 17.78 42.02 13.40
N LYS A 149 18.31 42.81 14.35
CA LYS A 149 18.31 42.43 15.75
C LYS A 149 16.90 41.98 16.06
N ASN A 150 16.75 40.67 16.24
CA ASN A 150 15.54 40.08 16.76
C ASN A 150 15.54 40.52 18.22
N GLU A 151 15.00 41.72 18.50
CA GLU A 151 14.28 41.87 19.75
C GLU A 151 13.29 40.73 19.73
N VAL A 152 13.55 39.75 20.58
CA VAL A 152 12.55 38.78 20.99
C VAL A 152 11.42 39.67 21.48
N MET A 153 10.40 39.85 20.64
CA MET A 153 9.17 40.42 21.10
C MET A 153 8.61 39.32 21.98
N ASP A 154 8.92 39.43 23.28
CA ASP A 154 8.26 38.70 24.34
C ASP A 154 6.78 39.03 24.18
N ALA A 155 6.10 38.27 23.32
CA ALA A 155 4.67 38.17 23.35
C ALA A 155 4.40 37.51 24.69
N GLU A 156 4.14 38.35 25.70
CA GLU A 156 3.63 37.92 26.98
C GLU A 156 2.43 37.03 26.67
N TYR A 157 2.62 35.73 26.90
CA TYR A 157 1.54 34.77 26.80
C TYR A 157 0.51 35.18 27.83
N ALA A 158 -0.48 35.96 27.40
CA ALA A 158 -1.71 36.12 28.15
C ALA A 158 -2.41 34.77 28.04
N PRO A 159 -2.48 33.96 29.12
CA PRO A 159 -3.31 32.78 29.09
C PRO A 159 -4.72 33.24 28.75
N ALA A 160 -5.30 32.68 27.69
CA ALA A 160 -6.73 32.80 27.49
C ALA A 160 -7.40 32.30 28.77
N GLN A 161 -8.04 33.22 29.50
CA GLN A 161 -8.86 32.87 30.65
C GLN A 161 -9.85 31.80 30.18
N GLU A 162 -9.80 30.63 30.82
CA GLU A 162 -10.94 29.74 30.83
C GLU A 162 -12.17 30.57 31.24
N PRO A 163 -13.34 30.37 30.62
CA PRO A 163 -14.55 31.02 31.07
C PRO A 163 -14.88 30.41 32.44
N SER A 164 -14.39 31.05 33.50
CA SER A 164 -14.92 30.82 34.83
C SER A 164 -16.39 31.19 34.78
N GLU A 165 -17.19 30.18 35.05
CA GLU A 165 -18.54 30.29 35.55
C GLU A 165 -18.67 31.50 36.48
N SER A 166 -19.85 32.12 36.44
CA SER A 166 -20.36 33.12 37.39
C SER A 166 -20.23 34.61 37.03
N LYS A 167 -20.86 34.99 35.91
CA LYS A 167 -21.81 36.12 35.97
C LYS A 167 -23.16 35.74 35.38
N ALA A 168 -23.89 34.90 36.13
CA ALA A 168 -25.35 34.92 36.11
C ALA A 168 -25.88 34.31 37.42
N ARG A 169 -26.04 35.19 38.40
CA ARG A 169 -27.13 35.16 39.38
C ARG A 169 -27.16 33.98 40.36
N GLN A 170 -26.57 34.22 41.53
CA GLN A 170 -27.34 33.99 42.75
C GLN A 170 -28.58 34.89 42.70
N ALA A 171 -29.72 34.31 42.32
CA ALA A 171 -31.04 34.80 42.66
C ALA A 171 -31.96 33.57 42.74
N ALA A 172 -32.40 33.25 43.97
CA ALA A 172 -33.56 32.43 44.31
C ALA A 172 -33.52 30.96 43.79
N LYS A 173 -33.26 29.92 44.59
CA LYS A 173 -34.00 29.48 45.78
C LYS A 173 -35.52 29.64 45.60
N GLU A 174 -36.20 28.56 45.23
CA GLU A 174 -37.29 27.92 46.00
C GLU A 174 -38.25 27.08 45.14
N ALA A 175 -38.48 25.84 45.61
CA ALA A 175 -39.75 25.11 45.63
C ALA A 175 -40.47 24.68 44.32
N SER A 176 -40.40 23.37 44.02
CA SER A 176 -41.50 22.33 44.01
C SER A 176 -42.95 22.69 43.58
N PRO A 177 -43.88 21.74 43.26
CA PRO A 177 -43.79 20.29 42.95
C PRO A 177 -44.69 19.81 41.76
N SER A 178 -44.76 18.47 41.61
CA SER A 178 -45.74 17.64 40.87
C SER A 178 -45.44 17.44 39.37
N SER A 179 -45.60 16.27 38.76
CA SER A 179 -46.28 15.03 39.13
C SER A 179 -45.81 13.87 38.22
N ALA A 180 -46.09 12.65 38.69
CA ALA A 180 -46.15 11.39 37.95
C ALA A 180 -44.86 10.55 37.89
N ALA A 181 -45.00 9.37 38.49
CA ALA A 181 -43.99 8.40 38.84
C ALA A 181 -43.90 7.29 37.75
N PRO A 182 -43.35 6.09 38.04
CA PRO A 182 -42.09 5.60 37.48
C PRO A 182 -42.31 4.31 36.65
N GLU A 183 -41.25 3.63 36.20
CA GLU A 183 -41.12 2.15 36.23
C GLU A 183 -39.74 1.74 35.66
N LYS A 184 -38.80 1.22 36.47
CA LYS A 184 -38.66 -0.14 37.05
C LYS A 184 -37.63 -0.98 36.27
N LYS A 185 -36.48 -1.17 36.93
CA LYS A 185 -35.78 -2.44 37.23
C LYS A 185 -34.27 -2.30 36.98
N ARG A 186 -33.38 -2.83 37.80
CA ARG A 186 -33.38 -3.24 39.22
C ARG A 186 -31.88 -3.39 39.51
N LYS A 187 -31.47 -2.96 40.70
CA LYS A 187 -30.08 -2.97 41.20
C LYS A 187 -29.58 -4.40 41.49
N THR A 188 -28.35 -4.67 41.01
CA THR A 188 -27.20 -5.44 41.61
C THR A 188 -27.44 -6.87 42.16
N PRO A 189 -26.41 -7.72 42.46
CA PRO A 189 -24.98 -7.41 42.73
C PRO A 189 -23.95 -8.44 42.17
N LEU A 190 -22.68 -8.25 42.55
CA LEU A 190 -21.53 -9.20 42.50
C LEU A 190 -20.95 -9.44 41.09
N ASN A 191 -19.64 -9.38 40.84
CA ASN A 191 -18.51 -9.78 41.67
C ASN A 191 -17.29 -8.90 41.41
N GLN A 192 -16.57 -8.58 42.48
CA GLN A 192 -15.14 -8.30 42.43
C GLN A 192 -14.47 -9.61 42.00
N SER A 193 -14.12 -9.73 40.71
CA SER A 193 -13.13 -10.72 40.28
C SER A 193 -11.80 -10.00 40.16
N GLU A 194 -10.89 -10.42 41.04
CA GLU A 194 -9.47 -10.17 41.05
C GLU A 194 -8.94 -9.98 39.62
N ARG A 195 -8.35 -8.82 39.33
CA ARG A 195 -7.64 -8.62 38.05
C ARG A 195 -6.41 -9.51 38.11
N GLU A 196 -6.48 -10.67 37.47
CA GLU A 196 -5.31 -11.46 37.13
C GLU A 196 -4.28 -10.54 36.46
N PRO A 197 -2.98 -10.68 36.77
CA PRO A 197 -1.97 -9.84 36.17
C PRO A 197 -2.03 -10.07 34.66
N VAL A 198 -2.44 -9.05 33.92
CA VAL A 198 -2.43 -9.07 32.45
C VAL A 198 -0.99 -9.38 32.04
N ASP A 199 -0.76 -10.56 31.49
CA ASP A 199 0.58 -11.09 31.19
C ASP A 199 1.46 -10.00 30.56
N GLU A 200 2.50 -9.57 31.28
CA GLU A 200 3.39 -8.49 30.83
C GLU A 200 4.03 -8.83 29.48
N GLU A 201 4.29 -10.12 29.24
CA GLU A 201 4.78 -10.64 27.97
C GLU A 201 3.77 -10.48 26.85
N LEU A 202 2.47 -10.68 27.13
CA LEU A 202 1.42 -10.48 26.13
C LEU A 202 1.31 -9.01 25.75
N ASN A 203 1.36 -8.10 26.73
CA ASN A 203 1.38 -6.66 26.46
C ASN A 203 2.63 -6.23 25.68
N ARG A 204 3.79 -6.83 25.97
CA ARG A 204 5.02 -6.60 25.22
C ARG A 204 4.91 -7.09 23.77
N ILE A 205 4.33 -8.26 23.53
CA ILE A 205 4.12 -8.82 22.20
C ILE A 205 3.14 -7.96 21.40
N VAL A 206 2.03 -7.56 22.02
CA VAL A 206 1.03 -6.67 21.40
C VAL A 206 1.67 -5.32 21.05
N GLY A 207 2.43 -4.71 21.96
CA GLY A 207 3.14 -3.44 21.69
C GLY A 207 4.14 -3.56 20.54
N THR A 208 4.92 -4.65 20.52
CA THR A 208 5.91 -4.91 19.45
C THR A 208 5.21 -5.13 18.10
N PHE A 209 4.10 -5.86 18.09
CA PHE A 209 3.31 -6.07 16.88
C PHE A 209 2.72 -4.77 16.34
N MET A 210 2.17 -3.91 17.19
CA MET A 210 1.60 -2.63 16.75
C MET A 210 2.65 -1.74 16.08
N LEU A 211 3.90 -1.73 16.59
CA LEU A 211 5.01 -1.00 15.98
C LEU A 211 5.45 -1.58 14.63
N LEU A 212 5.48 -2.91 14.51
CA LEU A 212 5.96 -3.59 13.31
C LEU A 212 4.89 -3.75 12.21
N ARG A 213 3.61 -3.68 12.58
CA ARG A 213 2.49 -3.74 11.63
C ARG A 213 2.55 -2.61 10.62
N ASP A 214 2.89 -1.41 11.06
CA ASP A 214 3.00 -0.24 10.18
C ASP A 214 4.20 -0.35 9.23
N GLN A 215 5.14 -1.27 9.51
CA GLN A 215 6.27 -1.63 8.65
C GLN A 215 6.00 -2.87 7.77
N GLY A 216 4.78 -3.42 7.80
CA GLY A 216 4.35 -4.53 6.96
C GLY A 216 4.64 -5.93 7.51
N TYR A 217 5.02 -6.06 8.78
CA TYR A 217 5.24 -7.36 9.42
C TYR A 217 3.95 -7.95 10.00
N THR A 218 3.79 -9.27 9.89
CA THR A 218 2.64 -10.03 10.42
C THR A 218 3.07 -11.01 11.51
N LEU A 219 2.30 -11.11 12.61
CA LEU A 219 2.49 -12.15 13.61
C LEU A 219 1.92 -13.48 13.11
N ARG A 220 2.73 -14.55 13.15
CA ARG A 220 2.30 -15.94 12.90
C ARG A 220 2.50 -16.75 14.17
N VAL A 221 1.40 -17.25 14.74
CA VAL A 221 1.45 -18.14 15.91
C VAL A 221 1.61 -19.57 15.43
N ILE A 222 2.69 -20.23 15.84
CA ILE A 222 2.94 -21.65 15.52
C ILE A 222 2.52 -22.47 16.75
N PRO A 223 1.56 -23.41 16.61
CA PRO A 223 1.14 -24.25 17.73
C PRO A 223 2.19 -25.35 17.96
N LYS A 224 3.22 -25.05 18.74
CA LYS A 224 4.21 -26.01 19.25
C LYS A 224 4.62 -25.66 20.68
N THR A 225 5.09 -26.64 21.43
CA THR A 225 5.69 -26.40 22.75
C THR A 225 7.01 -25.63 22.59
N PRO A 226 7.37 -24.75 23.54
CA PRO A 226 8.55 -23.90 23.43
C PRO A 226 9.86 -24.70 23.31
N GLU A 227 9.89 -25.91 23.87
CA GLU A 227 11.04 -26.83 23.83
C GLU A 227 11.30 -27.38 22.42
N GLU A 228 10.26 -27.61 21.61
CA GLU A 228 10.41 -28.14 20.25
C GLU A 228 10.80 -27.08 19.21
N ASN A 229 10.61 -25.80 19.52
CA ASN A 229 10.91 -24.69 18.61
C ASN A 229 12.21 -23.94 18.99
N ALA A 230 12.89 -24.37 20.05
CA ALA A 230 14.14 -23.78 20.47
C ALA A 230 15.22 -24.04 19.41
N PRO A 231 16.04 -23.02 19.06
CA PRO A 231 17.18 -23.24 18.18
C PRO A 231 18.15 -24.21 18.84
N VAL A 232 18.35 -25.38 18.23
CA VAL A 232 19.31 -26.38 18.71
C VAL A 232 20.68 -25.98 18.17
N PHE A 233 21.63 -25.78 19.07
CA PHE A 233 23.01 -25.50 18.69
C PHE A 233 23.71 -26.82 18.40
N ASP A 234 24.22 -26.98 17.19
CA ASP A 234 24.97 -28.16 16.81
C ASP A 234 26.47 -27.90 17.02
N PHE A 235 27.06 -28.63 17.97
CA PHE A 235 28.43 -28.41 18.41
C PHE A 235 29.48 -28.89 17.40
N GLU A 236 29.11 -29.79 16.47
CA GLU A 236 30.04 -30.28 15.44
C GLU A 236 30.20 -29.29 14.29
N THR A 237 29.16 -28.52 14.00
CA THR A 237 29.11 -27.58 12.87
C THR A 237 29.19 -26.12 13.29
N GLU A 238 29.21 -25.83 14.60
CA GLU A 238 29.15 -24.48 15.21
C GLU A 238 28.00 -23.61 14.66
N THR A 239 26.92 -24.24 14.20
CA THR A 239 25.78 -23.55 13.58
C THR A 239 24.49 -23.80 14.34
N ILE A 240 23.66 -22.76 14.38
CA ILE A 240 22.33 -22.84 14.97
C ILE A 240 21.40 -23.51 13.95
N ILE A 241 21.01 -24.76 14.22
CA ILE A 241 20.02 -25.46 13.43
C ILE A 241 18.64 -25.01 13.93
N ARG A 242 17.93 -24.30 13.05
CA ARG A 242 16.52 -24.01 13.26
C ARG A 242 15.71 -25.16 12.69
N PRO A 243 14.78 -25.77 13.44
CA PRO A 243 13.86 -26.73 12.85
C PRO A 243 13.14 -26.06 11.67
N ALA A 244 13.08 -26.75 10.52
CA ALA A 244 12.39 -26.23 9.35
C ALA A 244 10.92 -25.95 9.71
N ALA A 245 10.48 -24.74 9.38
CA ALA A 245 9.12 -24.27 9.58
C ALA A 245 8.12 -24.96 8.65
#